data_AF-A0A5C5UVR1-F1
#
_entry.id   AF-A0A5C5UVR1-F1
#
_cell.length_a   1.000
_cell.length_b   1.000
_cell.length_c   1.000
_cell.angle_alpha   90.00
_cell.angle_beta   90.00
_cell.angle_gamma   90.00
#
_symmetry.space_group_name_H-M   'P 1'
#
loop_
_entity.id
_entity.type
_entity.pdbx_description
1 polymer ?
#
loop_
_entity_poly.entity_id
_entity_poly.type
_entity_poly.pdbx_seq_one_letter_code
_entity_poly.pdbx_strand_id
1 'polypeptide(L)'
;MKRPLGFLAASVSLISVVFLLLVFARQQSLARVEEAKAERIAQQLSEVKAGVDSVGLSYPELLPLLAAEPECVENLTDITFWCDVDQEHAAHVASLENVEKMYFYCTDPSPVLPHAQGLPIKEITFELVQLSPAEVQSLGQIESLERVAFQGQRISPHYLAILKELPDRIQLDLTESSIESE
;
A
#
# COMPACT_ATOMS: atom_id res chain seq x y z
N MET A 1 55.20 2.16 -39.74
CA MET A 1 54.76 1.43 -38.53
C MET A 1 53.29 1.05 -38.68
N LYS A 2 52.98 -0.23 -38.94
CA LYS A 2 51.59 -0.74 -39.04
C LYS A 2 51.16 -1.21 -37.65
N ARG A 3 50.22 -0.52 -37.01
CA ARG A 3 49.61 -1.01 -35.75
C ARG A 3 48.77 -2.26 -36.06
N PRO A 4 48.82 -3.32 -35.25
CA PRO A 4 48.13 -4.58 -35.54
C PRO A 4 46.62 -4.43 -35.34
N LEU A 5 45.86 -4.58 -36.43
CA LEU A 5 44.38 -4.57 -36.46
C LEU A 5 43.74 -5.70 -35.61
N GLY A 6 44.48 -6.74 -35.25
CA GLY A 6 43.95 -7.93 -34.56
C GLY A 6 43.56 -7.72 -33.09
N PHE A 7 44.12 -6.74 -32.39
CA PHE A 7 43.77 -6.46 -30.99
C PHE A 7 42.39 -5.80 -30.81
N LEU A 8 41.87 -5.14 -31.84
CA LEU A 8 40.56 -4.48 -31.80
C LEU A 8 39.39 -5.46 -31.99
N ALA A 9 39.58 -6.58 -32.69
CA ALA A 9 38.50 -7.54 -32.94
C ALA A 9 38.25 -8.47 -31.72
N ALA A 10 39.29 -8.87 -31.00
CA ALA A 10 39.16 -9.74 -29.82
C ALA A 10 38.51 -9.03 -28.62
N SER A 11 38.76 -7.73 -28.44
CA SER A 11 38.16 -6.94 -27.36
C SER A 11 36.66 -6.70 -27.56
N VAL A 12 36.21 -6.48 -28.81
CA VAL A 12 34.78 -6.33 -29.13
C VAL A 12 33.98 -7.61 -28.87
N SER A 13 34.58 -8.78 -29.14
CA SER A 13 33.95 -10.09 -28.87
C SER A 13 33.75 -10.34 -27.37
N LEU A 14 34.78 -10.04 -26.55
CA LEU A 14 34.70 -10.21 -25.10
C LEU A 14 33.66 -9.27 -24.46
N ILE A 15 33.62 -8.01 -24.89
CA ILE A 15 32.63 -7.02 -24.41
C ILE A 15 31.21 -7.50 -24.72
N SER A 16 30.98 -8.07 -25.91
CA SER A 16 29.67 -8.56 -26.33
C SER A 16 29.20 -9.75 -25.47
N VAL A 17 30.08 -10.69 -25.15
CA VAL A 17 29.75 -11.84 -24.28
C VAL A 17 29.44 -11.38 -22.86
N VAL A 18 30.24 -10.48 -22.29
CA VAL A 18 29.99 -9.94 -20.94
C VAL A 18 28.66 -9.19 -20.90
N PHE A 19 28.35 -8.38 -21.91
CA PHE A 19 27.07 -7.67 -22.00
C PHE A 19 25.88 -8.65 -22.05
N LEU A 20 25.96 -9.71 -22.88
CA LEU A 20 24.91 -10.73 -22.95
C LEU A 20 24.69 -11.46 -21.62
N LEU A 21 25.77 -11.80 -20.91
CA LEU A 21 25.67 -12.42 -19.58
C LEU A 21 25.01 -11.49 -18.55
N LEU A 22 25.33 -10.19 -18.58
CA LEU A 22 24.68 -9.20 -17.70
C LEU A 22 23.20 -9.04 -18.01
N VAL A 23 22.81 -8.99 -19.29
CA VAL A 23 21.40 -8.94 -19.70
C VAL A 23 20.66 -10.21 -19.24
N PHE A 24 21.25 -11.39 -19.44
CA PHE A 24 20.66 -12.66 -19.01
C PHE A 24 20.50 -12.72 -17.48
N ALA A 25 21.53 -12.35 -16.71
CA ALA A 25 21.47 -12.32 -15.25
C ALA A 25 20.38 -11.34 -14.75
N ARG A 26 20.23 -10.18 -15.40
CA ARG A 26 19.17 -9.22 -15.09
C ARG A 26 17.79 -9.80 -15.39
N GLN A 27 17.59 -10.46 -16.53
CA GLN A 27 16.31 -11.09 -16.88
C GLN A 27 15.95 -12.19 -15.88
N GLN A 28 16.91 -13.04 -15.51
CA GLN A 28 16.67 -14.08 -14.51
C GLN A 28 16.35 -13.50 -13.13
N SER A 29 17.02 -12.41 -12.74
CA SER A 29 16.71 -11.70 -11.50
C SER A 29 15.29 -11.16 -11.50
N LEU A 30 14.84 -10.55 -12.61
CA LEU A 30 13.47 -10.04 -12.72
C LEU A 30 12.46 -11.18 -12.66
N ALA A 31 12.70 -12.29 -13.36
CA ALA A 31 11.81 -13.44 -13.33
C ALA A 31 11.64 -14.02 -11.91
N ARG A 32 12.71 -14.07 -11.11
CA ARG A 32 12.63 -14.54 -9.71
C ARG A 32 11.85 -13.57 -8.82
N VAL A 33 11.95 -12.27 -9.05
CA VAL A 33 11.18 -11.28 -8.28
C VAL A 33 9.69 -11.40 -8.61
N GLU A 34 9.34 -11.55 -9.89
CA GLU A 34 7.95 -11.78 -10.31
C GLU A 34 7.39 -13.11 -9.78
N GLU A 35 8.19 -14.18 -9.79
CA GLU A 35 7.81 -15.47 -9.23
C GLU A 35 7.57 -15.38 -7.71
N ALA A 36 8.48 -14.74 -6.97
CA ALA A 36 8.33 -14.53 -5.53
C ALA A 36 7.13 -13.63 -5.19
N LYS A 37 6.87 -12.61 -6.00
CA LYS A 37 5.67 -11.76 -5.88
C LYS A 37 4.40 -12.60 -6.07
N ALA A 38 4.33 -13.40 -7.14
CA ALA A 38 3.19 -14.25 -7.44
C ALA A 38 2.95 -15.30 -6.34
N GLU A 39 4.02 -15.92 -5.83
CA GLU A 39 3.96 -16.86 -4.71
C GLU A 39 3.42 -16.17 -3.44
N ARG A 40 3.90 -14.96 -3.14
CA ARG A 40 3.43 -14.21 -1.97
C ARG A 40 1.97 -13.82 -2.07
N ILE A 41 1.53 -13.33 -3.24
CA ILE A 41 0.12 -13.01 -3.52
C ILE A 41 -0.75 -14.26 -3.36
N ALA A 42 -0.34 -15.39 -3.96
CA ALA A 42 -1.07 -16.65 -3.86
C ALA A 42 -1.16 -17.17 -2.42
N GLN A 43 -0.08 -17.03 -1.65
CA GLN A 43 -0.06 -17.38 -0.23
C GLN A 43 -1.08 -16.54 0.56
N GLN A 44 -1.03 -15.22 0.43
CA GLN A 44 -1.93 -14.32 1.16
C GLN A 44 -3.40 -14.57 0.79
N LEU A 45 -3.68 -14.77 -0.50
CA LEU A 45 -5.02 -15.12 -0.95
C LEU A 45 -5.49 -16.43 -0.32
N SER A 46 -4.64 -17.47 -0.34
CA SER A 46 -4.97 -18.75 0.28
C SER A 46 -5.20 -18.66 1.80
N GLU A 47 -4.43 -17.83 2.50
CA GLU A 47 -4.59 -17.60 3.94
C GLU A 47 -5.94 -16.94 4.26
N VAL A 48 -6.30 -15.88 3.53
CA VAL A 48 -7.60 -15.22 3.71
C VAL A 48 -8.76 -16.14 3.34
N LYS A 49 -8.65 -16.91 2.24
CA LYS A 49 -9.64 -17.95 1.90
C LYS A 49 -9.80 -19.01 2.98
N ALA A 50 -8.75 -19.28 3.77
CA ALA A 50 -8.77 -20.22 4.87
C ALA A 50 -9.32 -19.63 6.19
N GLY A 51 -9.77 -18.37 6.18
CA GLY A 51 -10.38 -17.72 7.34
C GLY A 51 -9.46 -16.78 8.11
N VAL A 52 -8.28 -16.45 7.59
CA VAL A 52 -7.50 -15.32 8.12
C VAL A 52 -8.22 -14.02 7.78
N ASP A 53 -8.52 -13.23 8.79
CA ASP A 53 -9.34 -12.01 8.70
C ASP A 53 -8.55 -10.74 8.37
N SER A 54 -7.22 -10.85 8.32
CA SER A 54 -6.31 -9.72 8.17
C SER A 54 -5.30 -9.93 7.05
N VAL A 55 -5.04 -8.87 6.28
CA VAL A 55 -4.04 -8.92 5.19
C VAL A 55 -3.22 -7.64 5.08
N GLY A 56 -1.91 -7.80 4.89
CA GLY A 56 -0.99 -6.72 4.54
C GLY A 56 -0.76 -6.65 3.03
N LEU A 57 -1.22 -5.59 2.39
CA LEU A 57 -1.00 -5.30 0.98
C LEU A 57 0.42 -4.77 0.76
N SER A 58 1.31 -5.65 0.35
CA SER A 58 2.63 -5.27 -0.20
C SER A 58 2.58 -4.94 -1.69
N TYR A 59 1.52 -5.37 -2.38
CA TYR A 59 1.34 -5.23 -3.82
C TYR A 59 -0.11 -4.84 -4.12
N PRO A 60 -0.37 -3.82 -4.95
CA PRO A 60 -1.73 -3.37 -5.25
C PRO A 60 -2.53 -4.43 -6.03
N GLU A 61 -1.88 -5.33 -6.78
CA GLU A 61 -2.54 -6.38 -7.55
C GLU A 61 -3.27 -7.43 -6.69
N LEU A 62 -3.03 -7.46 -5.38
CA LEU A 62 -3.75 -8.34 -4.46
C LEU A 62 -5.20 -7.87 -4.23
N LEU A 63 -5.49 -6.57 -4.31
CA LEU A 63 -6.84 -6.02 -4.13
C LEU A 63 -7.89 -6.61 -5.08
N PRO A 64 -7.69 -6.57 -6.42
CA PRO A 64 -8.67 -7.16 -7.35
C PRO A 64 -8.85 -8.67 -7.14
N LEU A 65 -7.81 -9.38 -6.70
CA LEU A 65 -7.89 -10.81 -6.41
C LEU A 65 -8.70 -11.09 -5.15
N LEU A 66 -8.48 -10.34 -4.07
CA LEU A 66 -9.29 -10.43 -2.85
C LEU A 66 -10.76 -10.10 -3.14
N ALA A 67 -11.02 -9.05 -3.91
CA ALA A 67 -12.36 -8.62 -4.26
C ALA A 67 -13.11 -9.61 -5.18
N ALA A 68 -12.39 -10.44 -5.95
CA ALA A 68 -12.98 -11.40 -6.86
C ALA A 68 -13.37 -12.74 -6.19
N GLU A 69 -12.84 -13.03 -5.01
CA GLU A 69 -13.03 -14.30 -4.30
C GLU A 69 -14.05 -14.12 -3.15
N PRO A 70 -15.26 -14.73 -3.23
CA PRO A 70 -16.30 -14.55 -2.23
C PRO A 70 -15.86 -14.90 -0.80
N GLU A 71 -15.07 -15.97 -0.65
CA GLU A 71 -14.53 -16.37 0.66
C GLU A 71 -13.60 -15.30 1.24
N CYS A 72 -12.86 -14.58 0.40
CA CYS A 72 -12.02 -13.48 0.86
C CYS A 72 -12.85 -12.28 1.30
N VAL A 73 -13.87 -11.92 0.53
CA VAL A 73 -14.80 -10.83 0.89
C VAL A 73 -15.53 -11.15 2.19
N GLU A 74 -15.93 -12.41 2.40
CA GLU A 74 -16.58 -12.85 3.64
C GLU A 74 -15.64 -12.81 4.85
N ASN A 75 -14.40 -13.29 4.70
CA ASN A 75 -13.48 -13.44 5.82
C ASN A 75 -12.74 -12.15 6.20
N LEU A 76 -12.44 -11.27 5.24
CA LEU A 76 -11.53 -10.15 5.46
C LEU A 76 -12.20 -9.00 6.21
N THR A 77 -11.70 -8.70 7.41
CA THR A 77 -12.17 -7.57 8.23
C THR A 77 -11.10 -6.47 8.38
N ASP A 78 -9.83 -6.81 8.27
CA ASP A 78 -8.73 -5.90 8.59
C ASP A 78 -7.72 -5.83 7.42
N ILE A 79 -7.46 -4.62 6.90
CA ILE A 79 -6.54 -4.43 5.77
C ILE A 79 -5.44 -3.42 6.10
N THR A 80 -4.20 -3.79 5.80
CA THR A 80 -3.02 -2.95 6.00
C THR A 80 -2.39 -2.60 4.64
N PHE A 81 -2.16 -1.32 4.37
CA PHE A 81 -1.54 -0.83 3.14
C PHE A 81 -0.05 -0.52 3.38
N TRP A 82 0.83 -1.41 2.88
CA TRP A 82 2.29 -1.24 2.89
C TRP A 82 2.86 -0.75 1.55
N CYS A 83 2.01 -0.52 0.56
CA CYS A 83 2.35 0.07 -0.72
C CYS A 83 1.33 1.13 -1.13
N ASP A 84 1.75 2.08 -1.96
CA ASP A 84 0.83 3.00 -2.59
C ASP A 84 -0.08 2.24 -3.57
N VAL A 85 -1.35 2.65 -3.62
CA VAL A 85 -2.37 2.05 -4.46
C VAL A 85 -2.85 3.12 -5.44
N ASP A 86 -2.84 2.82 -6.73
CA ASP A 86 -3.40 3.74 -7.72
C ASP A 86 -4.95 3.72 -7.73
N GLN A 87 -5.55 4.64 -8.48
CA GLN A 87 -7.01 4.75 -8.60
C GLN A 87 -7.67 3.48 -9.18
N GLU A 88 -7.00 2.74 -10.07
CA GLU A 88 -7.57 1.53 -10.68
C GLU A 88 -7.71 0.42 -9.63
N HIS A 89 -6.65 0.17 -8.88
CA HIS A 89 -6.65 -0.85 -7.83
C HIS A 89 -7.49 -0.44 -6.63
N ALA A 90 -7.48 0.84 -6.25
CA ALA A 90 -8.25 1.35 -5.11
C ALA A 90 -9.76 1.18 -5.29
N ALA A 91 -10.27 1.19 -6.53
CA ALA A 91 -11.68 0.98 -6.81
C ALA A 91 -12.21 -0.38 -6.32
N HIS A 92 -11.35 -1.39 -6.21
CA HIS A 92 -11.72 -2.72 -5.72
C HIS A 92 -11.98 -2.76 -4.21
N VAL A 93 -11.53 -1.74 -3.45
CA VAL A 93 -11.80 -1.63 -2.01
C VAL A 93 -13.30 -1.63 -1.72
N ALA A 94 -14.10 -1.00 -2.59
CA ALA A 94 -15.56 -0.94 -2.42
C ALA A 94 -16.27 -2.31 -2.44
N SER A 95 -15.60 -3.37 -2.91
CA SER A 95 -16.13 -4.75 -2.90
C SER A 95 -15.79 -5.54 -1.63
N LEU A 96 -14.95 -4.99 -0.75
CA LEU A 96 -14.53 -5.64 0.49
C LEU A 96 -15.50 -5.30 1.63
N GLU A 97 -16.74 -5.77 1.48
CA GLU A 97 -17.91 -5.30 2.26
C GLU A 97 -17.85 -5.58 3.76
N ASN A 98 -16.98 -6.48 4.23
CA ASN A 98 -16.81 -6.80 5.65
C ASN A 98 -15.58 -6.14 6.29
N VAL A 99 -14.84 -5.32 5.55
CA VAL A 99 -13.69 -4.62 6.11
C VAL A 99 -14.17 -3.59 7.13
N GLU A 100 -13.66 -3.69 8.35
CA GLU A 100 -13.93 -2.82 9.48
C GLU A 100 -12.71 -1.98 9.87
N LYS A 101 -11.48 -2.43 9.56
CA LYS A 101 -10.25 -1.71 9.92
C LYS A 101 -9.33 -1.50 8.74
N MET A 102 -8.82 -0.28 8.62
CA MET A 102 -7.78 0.07 7.64
C MET A 102 -6.54 0.64 8.34
N TYR A 103 -5.37 0.21 7.89
CA TYR A 103 -4.08 0.73 8.38
C TYR A 103 -3.24 1.21 7.22
N PHE A 104 -2.77 2.45 7.25
CA PHE A 104 -1.88 3.03 6.25
C PHE A 104 -0.49 3.24 6.84
N TYR A 105 0.51 2.51 6.33
CA TYR A 105 1.91 2.61 6.76
C TYR A 105 2.73 3.37 5.73
N CYS A 106 3.09 4.63 5.99
CA CYS A 106 3.90 5.43 5.06
C CYS A 106 3.36 5.46 3.62
N THR A 107 2.05 5.36 3.41
CA THR A 107 1.40 5.26 2.09
C THR A 107 0.36 6.36 1.90
N ASP A 108 0.12 6.75 0.65
CA ASP A 108 -0.90 7.74 0.28
C ASP A 108 -2.32 7.12 0.36
N PRO A 109 -3.19 7.59 1.29
CA PRO A 109 -4.54 7.05 1.42
C PRO A 109 -5.55 7.70 0.45
N SER A 110 -5.18 8.80 -0.23
CA SER A 110 -6.09 9.56 -1.09
C SER A 110 -6.86 8.72 -2.12
N PRO A 111 -6.25 7.73 -2.81
CA PRO A 111 -6.98 6.89 -3.76
C PRO A 111 -8.00 5.95 -3.09
N VAL A 112 -7.74 5.54 -1.85
CA VAL A 112 -8.54 4.51 -1.14
C VAL A 112 -9.75 5.11 -0.42
N LEU A 113 -9.59 6.25 0.26
CA LEU A 113 -10.63 6.82 1.13
C LEU A 113 -11.99 7.04 0.43
N PRO A 114 -12.07 7.51 -0.83
CA PRO A 114 -13.35 7.67 -1.52
C PRO A 114 -14.11 6.35 -1.70
N HIS A 115 -13.40 5.23 -1.87
CA HIS A 115 -14.00 3.91 -2.04
C HIS A 115 -14.38 3.24 -0.71
N ALA A 116 -13.91 3.78 0.42
CA ALA A 116 -14.23 3.30 1.77
C ALA A 116 -15.52 3.90 2.36
N GLN A 117 -16.13 4.91 1.73
CA GLN A 117 -17.27 5.67 2.29
C GLN A 117 -18.53 4.83 2.54
N GLY A 118 -18.75 3.78 1.76
CA GLY A 118 -19.90 2.88 1.90
C GLY A 118 -19.61 1.60 2.70
N LEU A 119 -18.38 1.41 3.17
CA LEU A 119 -17.95 0.22 3.89
C LEU A 119 -18.18 0.37 5.40
N PRO A 120 -18.30 -0.72 6.17
CA PRO A 120 -18.52 -0.66 7.61
C PRO A 120 -17.25 -0.34 8.42
N ILE A 121 -16.37 0.53 7.88
CA ILE A 121 -15.09 0.89 8.52
C ILE A 121 -15.35 1.53 9.87
N LYS A 122 -14.80 0.94 10.92
CA LYS A 122 -14.85 1.41 12.32
C LYS A 122 -13.58 2.13 12.73
N GLU A 123 -12.44 1.69 12.23
CA GLU A 123 -11.14 2.22 12.59
C GLU A 123 -10.26 2.47 11.37
N ILE A 124 -9.64 3.64 11.32
CA ILE A 124 -8.56 3.93 10.38
C ILE A 124 -7.34 4.43 11.14
N THR A 125 -6.19 3.81 10.90
CA THR A 125 -4.91 4.21 11.48
C THR A 125 -3.94 4.68 10.41
N PHE A 126 -3.24 5.79 10.69
CA PHE A 126 -2.22 6.39 9.84
C PHE A 126 -0.88 6.42 10.56
N GLU A 127 0.05 5.54 10.18
CA GLU A 127 1.42 5.58 10.67
C GLU A 127 2.31 6.35 9.70
N LEU A 128 2.94 7.43 10.21
CA LEU A 128 3.88 8.26 9.44
C LEU A 128 3.27 8.88 8.16
N VAL A 129 1.97 9.17 8.16
CA VAL A 129 1.21 9.73 7.03
C VAL A 129 0.49 11.01 7.46
N GLN A 130 0.91 12.16 6.91
CA GLN A 130 0.21 13.42 7.14
C GLN A 130 -0.88 13.63 6.08
N LEU A 131 -2.13 13.70 6.53
CA LEU A 131 -3.28 13.98 5.66
C LEU A 131 -3.37 15.46 5.30
N SER A 132 -3.82 15.74 4.08
CA SER A 132 -4.34 17.04 3.65
C SER A 132 -5.71 17.34 4.28
N PRO A 133 -6.15 18.62 4.30
CA PRO A 133 -7.50 18.98 4.75
C PRO A 133 -8.62 18.26 4.00
N ALA A 134 -8.44 18.00 2.70
CA ALA A 134 -9.44 17.29 1.89
C ALA A 134 -9.57 15.81 2.30
N GLU A 135 -8.46 15.16 2.66
CA GLU A 135 -8.47 13.79 3.16
C GLU A 135 -9.11 13.71 4.56
N VAL A 136 -8.80 14.67 5.45
CA VAL A 136 -9.45 14.78 6.76
C VAL A 136 -10.97 14.96 6.61
N GLN A 137 -11.39 15.81 5.67
CA GLN A 137 -12.82 15.96 5.36
C GLN A 137 -13.43 14.65 4.81
N SER A 138 -12.69 13.90 4.00
CA SER A 138 -13.13 12.62 3.44
C SER A 138 -13.34 11.56 4.52
N LEU A 139 -12.53 11.55 5.59
CA LEU A 139 -12.78 10.69 6.76
C LEU A 139 -14.13 10.99 7.41
N GLY A 140 -14.51 12.27 7.48
CA GLY A 140 -15.81 12.70 7.97
C GLY A 140 -17.00 12.20 7.14
N GLN A 141 -16.79 11.72 5.92
CA GLN A 141 -17.81 11.16 5.03
C GLN A 141 -18.02 9.65 5.22
N ILE A 142 -17.12 8.96 5.93
CA ILE A 142 -17.28 7.54 6.27
C ILE A 142 -18.23 7.48 7.48
N GLU A 143 -19.49 7.10 7.25
CA GLU A 143 -20.54 7.20 8.27
C GLU A 143 -20.30 6.27 9.47
N SER A 144 -19.78 5.07 9.20
CA SER A 144 -19.50 4.05 10.21
C SER A 144 -18.24 4.29 11.02
N LEU A 145 -17.40 5.26 10.62
CA LEU A 145 -16.09 5.50 11.21
C LEU A 145 -16.24 6.03 12.64
N GLU A 146 -15.63 5.32 13.58
CA GLU A 146 -15.71 5.61 15.02
C GLU A 146 -14.37 6.08 15.57
N ARG A 147 -13.25 5.62 15.01
CA ARG A 147 -11.91 5.97 15.49
C ARG A 147 -10.94 6.27 14.34
N VAL A 148 -10.18 7.35 14.50
CA VAL A 148 -9.04 7.67 13.64
C VAL A 148 -7.80 7.84 14.52
N ALA A 149 -6.76 7.05 14.23
CA ALA A 149 -5.51 7.09 14.97
C ALA A 149 -4.35 7.58 14.10
N PHE A 150 -3.46 8.39 14.69
CA PHE A 150 -2.21 8.84 14.06
C PHE A 150 -1.03 8.36 14.89
N GLN A 151 -0.14 7.58 14.28
CA GLN A 151 1.00 6.95 14.93
C GLN A 151 2.33 7.45 14.36
N GLY A 152 3.31 7.68 15.25
CA GLY A 152 4.66 8.07 14.87
C GLY A 152 4.80 9.47 14.29
N GLN A 153 3.78 10.33 14.42
CA GLN A 153 3.77 11.65 13.76
C GLN A 153 4.20 12.79 14.67
N ARG A 154 4.71 13.85 14.04
CA ARG A 154 4.85 15.16 14.68
C ARG A 154 3.68 16.03 14.26
N ILE A 155 2.78 16.31 15.20
CA ILE A 155 1.56 17.07 14.95
C ILE A 155 1.82 18.53 15.31
N SER A 156 1.87 19.39 14.29
CA SER A 156 1.95 20.85 14.49
C SER A 156 0.61 21.41 15.01
N PRO A 157 0.60 22.56 15.69
CA PRO A 157 -0.64 23.21 16.14
C PRO A 157 -1.63 23.48 15.00
N HIS A 158 -1.13 23.85 13.82
CA HIS A 158 -1.96 24.06 12.64
C HIS A 158 -2.62 22.76 12.16
N TYR A 159 -1.85 21.66 12.13
CA TYR A 159 -2.40 20.37 11.71
C TYR A 159 -3.41 19.82 12.72
N LEU A 160 -3.15 19.99 14.03
CA LEU A 160 -4.11 19.65 15.07
C LEU A 160 -5.44 20.41 14.91
N ALA A 161 -5.41 21.67 14.46
CA ALA A 161 -6.62 22.42 14.19
C ALA A 161 -7.45 21.79 13.05
N ILE A 162 -6.79 21.32 11.99
CA ILE A 162 -7.44 20.59 10.88
C ILE A 162 -8.04 19.28 11.39
N LEU A 163 -7.31 18.49 12.17
CA LEU A 163 -7.83 17.22 12.71
C LEU A 163 -9.03 17.41 13.64
N LYS A 164 -9.13 18.54 14.32
CA LYS A 164 -10.28 18.91 15.16
C LYS A 164 -11.53 19.28 14.35
N GLU A 165 -11.44 19.38 13.03
CA GLU A 165 -12.61 19.54 12.15
C GLU A 165 -13.34 18.21 11.89
N LEU A 166 -12.76 17.07 12.32
CA LEU A 166 -13.44 15.79 12.27
C LEU A 166 -14.76 15.83 13.08
N PRO A 167 -15.82 15.19 12.59
CA PRO A 167 -17.09 15.11 13.32
C PRO A 167 -16.93 14.52 14.73
N ASP A 168 -17.67 15.04 15.71
CA ASP A 168 -17.62 14.61 17.12
C ASP A 168 -17.85 13.10 17.36
N ARG A 169 -18.48 12.40 16.40
CA ARG A 169 -18.68 10.94 16.45
C ARG A 169 -17.37 10.15 16.30
N ILE A 170 -16.33 10.78 15.75
CA ILE A 170 -15.04 10.16 15.45
C ILE A 170 -14.08 10.48 16.60
N GLN A 171 -13.65 9.45 17.30
CA GLN A 171 -12.59 9.55 18.29
C GLN A 171 -11.25 9.74 17.60
N LEU A 172 -10.62 10.89 17.85
CA LEU A 172 -9.25 11.17 17.44
C LEU A 172 -8.26 10.61 18.47
N ASP A 173 -7.40 9.69 18.07
CA ASP A 173 -6.32 9.13 18.89
C ASP A 173 -4.94 9.60 18.40
N LEU A 174 -4.23 10.32 19.27
CA LEU A 174 -2.90 10.86 19.03
C LEU A 174 -1.87 10.31 20.04
N THR A 175 -2.18 9.22 20.74
CA THR A 175 -1.38 8.71 21.88
C THR A 175 0.06 8.37 21.48
N GLU A 176 0.26 7.90 20.25
CA GLU A 176 1.57 7.53 19.70
C GLU A 176 2.18 8.61 18.80
N SER A 177 1.65 9.83 18.87
CA SER A 177 2.17 10.99 18.17
C SER A 177 2.70 12.03 19.16
N SER A 178 3.68 12.83 18.72
CA SER A 178 4.18 13.97 19.49
C SER A 178 3.53 15.25 19.01
N ILE A 179 2.90 16.00 19.91
CA ILE A 179 2.34 17.33 19.60
C ILE A 179 3.43 18.38 19.86
N GLU A 180 3.71 19.22 18.85
CA GLU A 180 4.68 20.30 18.98
C GLU A 180 4.13 21.42 19.88
N SER A 181 4.96 21.95 20.78
CA SER A 181 4.63 23.15 21.56
C SER A 181 4.78 24.40 20.70
N GLU A 182 3.91 25.40 20.91
CA GLU A 182 4.00 26.73 20.29
C GLU A 182 5.31 27.47 20.59
#